data_AF-A0A3D5ZSD9-F1
#
_entry.id   AF-A0A3D5ZSD9-F1
#
_cell.length_a   1.000
_cell.length_b   1.000
_cell.length_c   1.000
_cell.angle_alpha   90.00
_cell.angle_beta   90.00
_cell.angle_gamma   90.00
#
_symmetry.space_group_name_H-M   'P 1'
#
loop_
_entity.id
_entity.type
_entity.pdbx_description
1 polymer ?
#
loop_
_entity_poly.entity_id
_entity_poly.type
_entity_poly.pdbx_seq_one_letter_code
_entity_poly.pdbx_strand_id
1 'polypeptide(L)'
;MANKRYSNEEIYHNEKVSTVLSVISLSVAIIIMIMDFLCRAFVNEKGTFKIDSEYVIILYLISIGVPALNLLPCYNLMDLDEETEGSNNLIKKRVQIIFNSSPWIAFALYWFVAFFILITENENHLGLVPIMAEYLGRMSVSLGFVYVGNLFLIKNCTLIKEERAENPPKYIVERNQRIAEEQREEEEEKAHEKYLEAKAESENLITKCGIKFFIKYYYQLKNLPLADVTVIEDYTSEEKYRRLNAAKKIIDDGLTEITLTGIINKYSGIIDEFVIEQAKKILDSIKGINS
;
A
#
# COMPACT_ATOMS: atom_id res chain seq x y z
N MET A 1 33.32 -5.99 6.03
CA MET A 1 32.24 -6.86 5.56
C MET A 1 31.32 -6.00 4.71
N ALA A 2 31.18 -6.29 3.41
CA ALA A 2 30.23 -5.56 2.58
C ALA A 2 28.83 -5.72 3.18
N ASN A 3 28.10 -4.62 3.37
CA ASN A 3 26.73 -4.63 3.89
C ASN A 3 25.87 -5.53 3.00
N LYS A 4 25.58 -6.75 3.46
CA LYS A 4 24.60 -7.62 2.82
C LYS A 4 23.23 -6.97 3.02
N ARG A 5 22.73 -6.36 1.94
CA ARG A 5 21.40 -5.75 1.82
C ARG A 5 20.23 -6.73 1.96
N TYR A 6 20.46 -8.01 1.63
CA TYR A 6 19.48 -9.09 1.72
C TYR A 6 20.07 -10.25 2.55
N SER A 7 19.23 -10.90 3.33
CA SER A 7 19.59 -12.10 4.09
C SER A 7 19.64 -13.33 3.20
N ASN A 8 18.79 -13.39 2.16
CA ASN A 8 18.75 -14.53 1.24
C ASN A 8 19.93 -14.49 0.24
N GLU A 9 20.85 -15.44 0.38
CA GLU A 9 22.03 -15.56 -0.48
C GLU A 9 21.69 -15.88 -1.95
N GLU A 10 20.53 -16.49 -2.20
CA GLU A 10 20.05 -16.83 -3.54
C GLU A 10 19.81 -15.57 -4.39
N ILE A 11 19.44 -14.45 -3.77
CA ILE A 11 19.25 -13.16 -4.46
C ILE A 11 20.56 -12.73 -5.12
N TYR A 12 21.66 -12.81 -4.38
CA TYR A 12 23.00 -12.46 -4.87
C TYR A 12 23.51 -13.46 -5.90
N HIS A 13 23.23 -14.75 -5.70
CA HIS A 13 23.58 -15.79 -6.65
C HIS A 13 22.92 -15.54 -8.01
N ASN A 14 21.60 -15.35 -8.03
CA ASN A 14 20.82 -15.10 -9.24
C ASN A 14 21.25 -13.82 -9.95
N GLU A 15 21.60 -12.77 -9.19
CA GLU A 15 22.12 -11.52 -9.76
C GLU A 15 23.46 -11.75 -10.45
N LYS A 16 24.39 -12.45 -9.79
CA LYS A 16 25.67 -12.84 -10.38
C LYS A 16 25.50 -13.70 -11.63
N VAL A 17 24.59 -14.69 -11.61
CA VAL A 17 24.28 -15.54 -12.76
C VAL A 17 23.73 -14.71 -13.92
N SER A 18 22.79 -13.80 -13.66
CA SER A 18 22.24 -12.90 -14.68
C SER A 18 23.32 -12.00 -15.32
N THR A 19 24.25 -11.47 -14.51
CA THR A 19 25.39 -10.68 -15.03
C THR A 19 26.29 -11.52 -15.91
N VAL A 20 26.66 -12.73 -15.48
CA VAL A 20 27.50 -13.64 -16.27
C VAL A 20 26.83 -14.00 -17.60
N LEU A 21 25.54 -14.31 -17.59
CA LEU A 21 24.77 -14.58 -18.81
C LEU A 21 24.73 -13.38 -19.76
N SER A 22 24.66 -12.16 -19.23
CA SER A 22 24.71 -10.93 -20.03
C SER A 22 26.09 -10.72 -20.67
N VAL A 23 27.19 -11.04 -19.97
CA VAL A 23 28.55 -11.01 -20.52
C VAL A 23 28.72 -12.04 -21.64
N ILE A 24 28.21 -13.26 -21.44
CA ILE A 24 28.24 -14.33 -22.45
C ILE A 24 27.43 -13.89 -23.67
N SER A 25 26.23 -13.36 -23.48
CA SER A 25 25.38 -12.82 -24.55
C SER A 25 26.11 -11.76 -25.38
N LEU A 26 26.75 -10.78 -24.73
CA LEU A 26 27.51 -9.74 -25.41
C LEU A 26 28.68 -10.33 -26.22
N SER A 27 29.40 -11.28 -25.63
CA SER A 27 30.54 -11.93 -26.30
C SER A 27 30.08 -12.70 -27.55
N VAL A 28 28.98 -13.44 -27.45
CA VAL A 28 28.39 -14.18 -28.58
C VAL A 28 27.90 -13.21 -29.66
N ALA A 29 27.24 -12.11 -29.28
CA ALA A 29 26.81 -11.08 -30.22
C ALA A 29 27.99 -10.52 -31.03
N ILE A 30 29.09 -10.16 -30.35
CA ILE A 30 30.30 -9.64 -31.00
C ILE A 30 30.89 -10.67 -31.97
N ILE A 31 30.99 -11.94 -31.57
CA ILE A 31 31.50 -13.01 -32.44
C ILE A 31 30.62 -13.16 -33.69
N ILE A 32 29.29 -13.17 -33.54
CA ILE A 32 28.35 -13.27 -34.67
C ILE A 32 28.56 -12.12 -35.65
N MET A 33 28.69 -10.88 -35.15
CA MET A 33 28.93 -9.72 -36.01
C MET A 33 30.28 -9.80 -36.74
N ILE A 34 31.35 -10.21 -36.05
CA ILE A 34 32.67 -10.37 -36.68
C ILE A 34 32.59 -11.43 -37.79
N MET A 35 31.94 -12.56 -37.53
CA MET A 35 31.75 -13.61 -38.54
C MET A 35 30.93 -13.11 -39.72
N ASP A 36 29.83 -12.38 -39.48
CA ASP A 36 29.00 -11.83 -40.55
C ASP A 36 29.79 -10.82 -41.42
N PHE A 37 30.57 -9.95 -40.77
CA PHE A 37 31.46 -9.01 -41.44
C PHE A 37 32.51 -9.71 -42.31
N LEU A 38 33.19 -10.73 -41.78
CA LEU A 38 34.18 -11.51 -42.52
C LEU A 38 33.53 -12.24 -43.70
N CYS A 39 32.37 -12.88 -43.50
CA CYS A 39 31.62 -13.52 -44.57
C CYS A 39 31.32 -12.53 -45.71
N ARG A 40 30.83 -11.32 -45.39
CA ARG A 40 30.55 -10.28 -46.42
C ARG A 40 31.81 -9.74 -47.09
N ALA A 41 32.93 -9.66 -46.37
CA ALA A 41 34.18 -9.13 -46.91
C ALA A 41 34.90 -10.11 -47.85
N PHE A 42 34.79 -11.42 -47.59
CA PHE A 42 35.52 -12.46 -48.31
C PHE A 42 34.68 -13.27 -49.30
N VAL A 43 33.36 -13.37 -49.07
CA VAL A 43 32.46 -14.09 -49.98
C VAL A 43 31.97 -13.12 -51.06
N ASN A 44 32.49 -13.30 -52.26
CA ASN A 44 32.16 -12.50 -53.44
C ASN A 44 30.81 -12.99 -54.02
N GLU A 45 29.71 -12.77 -53.30
CA GLU A 45 28.42 -13.38 -53.64
C GLU A 45 27.63 -12.54 -54.65
N LYS A 46 27.75 -12.93 -55.93
CA LYS A 46 26.72 -12.71 -56.94
C LYS A 46 25.44 -13.48 -56.54
N GLY A 47 24.69 -12.98 -55.56
CA GLY A 47 23.45 -13.64 -55.12
C GLY A 47 22.93 -13.23 -53.74
N THR A 48 23.74 -12.60 -52.91
CA THR A 48 23.24 -12.03 -51.64
C THR A 48 22.54 -10.71 -51.88
N PHE A 49 21.38 -10.53 -51.24
CA PHE A 49 20.72 -9.22 -51.13
C PHE A 49 21.77 -8.18 -50.71
N LYS A 50 22.02 -7.19 -51.57
CA LYS A 50 22.81 -6.00 -51.22
C LYS A 50 21.99 -5.22 -50.19
N ILE A 51 22.20 -5.54 -48.92
CA ILE A 51 21.67 -4.73 -47.83
C ILE A 51 22.45 -3.43 -47.86
N ASP A 52 21.74 -2.30 -47.94
CA ASP A 52 22.35 -0.98 -47.83
C ASP A 52 23.16 -0.90 -46.54
N SER A 53 24.40 -0.42 -46.66
CA SER A 53 25.38 -0.43 -45.57
C SER A 53 24.90 0.24 -44.28
N GLU A 54 23.97 1.19 -44.39
CA GLU A 54 23.37 1.91 -43.26
C GLU A 54 22.47 1.01 -42.40
N TYR A 55 21.68 0.11 -43.01
CA TYR A 55 20.80 -0.81 -42.27
C TYR A 55 21.60 -1.87 -41.51
N VAL A 56 22.72 -2.33 -42.06
CA VAL A 56 23.61 -3.30 -41.40
C VAL A 56 24.20 -2.69 -40.12
N ILE A 57 24.61 -1.42 -40.17
CA ILE A 57 25.16 -0.71 -39.01
C ILE A 57 24.10 -0.54 -37.92
N ILE A 58 22.89 -0.12 -38.28
CA ILE A 58 21.78 0.05 -37.33
C ILE A 58 21.44 -1.28 -36.65
N LEU A 59 21.39 -2.37 -37.42
CA LEU A 59 21.13 -3.70 -36.88
C LEU A 59 22.19 -4.10 -35.86
N TYR A 60 23.48 -3.95 -36.18
CA TYR A 60 24.57 -4.26 -35.26
C TYR A 60 24.53 -3.42 -33.98
N LEU A 61 24.21 -2.13 -34.08
CA LEU A 61 24.07 -1.25 -32.92
C LEU A 61 22.95 -1.73 -31.97
N ILE A 62 21.82 -2.21 -32.51
CA ILE A 62 20.73 -2.77 -31.69
C ILE A 62 21.17 -4.05 -30.97
N SER A 63 21.93 -4.92 -31.66
CA SER A 63 22.35 -6.22 -31.11
C SER A 63 23.45 -6.15 -30.07
N ILE A 64 24.32 -5.15 -30.13
CA ILE A 64 25.28 -4.88 -29.06
C ILE A 64 24.61 -4.06 -27.96
N GLY A 65 23.75 -3.12 -28.35
CA GLY A 65 23.10 -2.18 -27.44
C GLY A 65 22.35 -2.87 -26.33
N VAL A 66 21.58 -3.91 -26.64
CA VAL A 66 20.78 -4.63 -25.63
C VAL A 66 21.67 -5.33 -24.59
N PRO A 67 22.60 -6.24 -24.95
CA PRO A 67 23.47 -6.87 -23.95
C PRO A 67 24.38 -5.86 -23.23
N ALA A 68 24.85 -4.81 -23.91
CA ALA A 68 25.70 -3.78 -23.30
C ALA A 68 24.94 -2.93 -22.27
N LEU A 69 23.69 -2.57 -22.55
CA LEU A 69 22.82 -1.87 -21.61
C LEU A 69 22.45 -2.73 -20.39
N ASN A 70 22.46 -4.06 -20.51
CA ASN A 70 22.25 -4.97 -19.38
C ASN A 70 23.46 -5.04 -18.44
N LEU A 71 24.65 -4.74 -18.96
CA LEU A 71 25.90 -4.70 -18.21
C LEU A 71 26.18 -3.33 -17.61
N LEU A 72 25.54 -2.28 -18.14
CA LEU A 72 25.51 -1.00 -17.45
C LEU A 72 24.82 -1.24 -16.10
N PRO A 73 25.54 -1.09 -14.97
CA PRO A 73 24.84 -0.94 -13.71
C PRO A 73 23.88 0.23 -13.96
N CYS A 74 22.57 0.04 -13.79
CA CYS A 74 21.64 1.17 -13.86
C CYS A 74 22.22 2.23 -12.93
N TYR A 75 22.86 3.24 -13.53
CA TYR A 75 23.73 4.17 -12.82
C TYR A 75 22.93 4.78 -11.69
N ASN A 76 23.63 5.15 -10.62
CA ASN A 76 23.15 5.94 -9.48
C ASN A 76 22.41 7.21 -9.93
N LEU A 77 21.19 7.04 -10.43
CA LEU A 77 20.22 8.09 -10.62
C LEU A 77 19.70 8.37 -9.22
N MET A 78 20.42 9.29 -8.59
CA MET A 78 20.19 9.90 -7.28
C MET A 78 20.58 9.01 -6.10
N ASP A 79 21.52 9.51 -5.29
CA ASP A 79 21.59 9.21 -3.86
C ASP A 79 20.22 9.53 -3.29
N LEU A 80 19.45 8.49 -3.02
CA LEU A 80 18.06 8.56 -2.60
C LEU A 80 17.99 7.88 -1.24
N ASP A 81 17.31 8.55 -0.31
CA ASP A 81 17.08 8.12 1.08
C ASP A 81 16.72 6.62 1.15
N GLU A 82 17.07 5.93 2.25
CA GLU A 82 16.84 4.48 2.42
C GLU A 82 15.40 4.03 2.08
N GLU A 83 14.42 4.92 2.30
CA GLU A 83 13.00 4.76 1.95
C GLU A 83 12.73 4.71 0.43
N THR A 84 13.45 5.51 -0.36
CA THR A 84 13.45 5.43 -1.81
C THR A 84 14.38 4.33 -2.33
N GLU A 85 15.48 4.02 -1.64
CA GLU A 85 16.44 3.00 -2.06
C GLU A 85 15.83 1.59 -2.06
N GLY A 86 15.01 1.27 -1.06
CA GLY A 86 14.31 -0.01 -0.95
C GLY A 86 13.22 -0.19 -2.01
N SER A 87 12.34 0.79 -2.19
CA SER A 87 11.28 0.74 -3.22
C SER A 87 11.88 0.78 -4.64
N ASN A 88 12.94 1.56 -4.84
CA ASN A 88 13.62 1.68 -6.12
C ASN A 88 14.33 0.41 -6.56
N ASN A 89 14.79 -0.47 -5.67
CA ASN A 89 15.48 -1.69 -6.12
C ASN A 89 14.58 -2.69 -6.88
N LEU A 90 13.34 -2.87 -6.42
CA LEU A 90 12.37 -3.71 -7.14
C LEU A 90 11.95 -3.05 -8.45
N ILE A 91 11.77 -1.73 -8.45
CA ILE A 91 11.44 -0.96 -9.64
C ILE A 91 12.59 -1.03 -10.65
N LYS A 92 13.84 -0.82 -10.23
CA LYS A 92 15.06 -0.95 -11.04
C LYS A 92 15.16 -2.33 -11.68
N LYS A 93 15.00 -3.41 -10.89
CA LYS A 93 15.02 -4.79 -11.43
C LYS A 93 13.88 -5.03 -12.44
N ARG A 94 12.68 -4.48 -12.22
CA ARG A 94 11.57 -4.56 -13.19
C ARG A 94 11.83 -3.78 -14.47
N VAL A 95 12.34 -2.55 -14.36
CA VAL A 95 12.73 -1.72 -15.51
C VAL A 95 13.79 -2.44 -16.34
N GLN A 96 14.79 -3.05 -15.70
CA GLN A 96 15.79 -3.87 -16.36
C GLN A 96 15.14 -5.05 -17.09
N ILE A 97 14.25 -5.82 -16.45
CA ILE A 97 13.53 -6.93 -17.12
C ILE A 97 12.74 -6.44 -18.36
N ILE A 98 12.02 -5.33 -18.25
CA ILE A 98 11.25 -4.75 -19.35
C ILE A 98 12.18 -4.35 -20.50
N PHE A 99 13.27 -3.66 -20.18
CA PHE A 99 14.24 -3.21 -21.18
C PHE A 99 14.90 -4.41 -21.90
N ASN A 100 15.32 -5.43 -21.15
CA ASN A 100 15.89 -6.67 -21.67
C ASN A 100 14.90 -7.46 -22.55
N SER A 101 13.59 -7.28 -22.32
CA SER A 101 12.53 -7.92 -23.09
C SER A 101 12.12 -7.12 -24.34
N SER A 102 12.53 -5.85 -24.44
CA SER A 102 12.22 -4.98 -25.58
C SER A 102 12.60 -5.55 -26.95
N PRO A 103 13.70 -6.30 -27.14
CA PRO A 103 14.04 -6.86 -28.45
C PRO A 103 13.10 -7.98 -28.85
N TRP A 104 12.63 -8.77 -27.88
CA TRP A 104 11.64 -9.82 -28.09
C TRP A 104 10.26 -9.24 -28.41
N ILE A 105 9.90 -8.13 -27.76
CA ILE A 105 8.67 -7.38 -28.07
C ILE A 105 8.77 -6.79 -29.48
N ALA A 106 9.90 -6.16 -29.82
CA ALA A 106 10.14 -5.64 -31.16
C ALA A 106 10.14 -6.75 -32.22
N PHE A 107 10.72 -7.91 -31.91
CA PHE A 107 10.67 -9.10 -32.76
C PHE A 107 9.24 -9.58 -33.00
N ALA A 108 8.42 -9.69 -31.95
CA ALA A 108 7.03 -10.10 -32.05
C ALA A 108 6.19 -9.10 -32.87
N LEU A 109 6.36 -7.80 -32.62
CA LEU A 109 5.72 -6.73 -33.38
C LEU A 109 6.15 -6.75 -34.85
N TYR A 110 7.43 -7.02 -35.10
CA TYR A 110 7.96 -7.14 -36.46
C TYR A 110 7.30 -8.29 -37.22
N TRP A 111 7.21 -9.48 -36.61
CA TRP A 111 6.53 -10.63 -37.19
C TRP A 111 5.05 -10.35 -37.47
N PHE A 112 4.38 -9.64 -36.56
CA PHE A 112 3.01 -9.21 -36.76
C PHE A 112 2.89 -8.31 -38.00
N VAL A 113 3.72 -7.27 -38.11
CA VAL A 113 3.73 -6.38 -39.29
C VAL A 113 4.08 -7.13 -40.57
N ALA A 114 5.08 -8.00 -40.55
CA ALA A 114 5.47 -8.82 -41.70
C ALA A 114 4.33 -9.73 -42.18
N PHE A 115 3.57 -10.33 -41.25
CA PHE A 115 2.39 -11.13 -41.57
C PHE A 115 1.30 -10.30 -42.28
N PHE A 116 1.04 -9.07 -41.83
CA PHE A 116 0.09 -8.17 -42.50
C PHE A 116 0.58 -7.71 -43.88
N ILE A 117 1.87 -7.44 -44.05
CA ILE A 117 2.46 -7.09 -45.36
C ILE A 117 2.29 -8.25 -46.34
N LEU A 118 2.51 -9.48 -45.87
CA LEU A 118 2.37 -10.68 -46.68
C LEU A 118 0.91 -10.93 -47.10
N ILE A 119 -0.06 -10.63 -46.23
CA ILE A 119 -1.50 -10.72 -46.56
C ILE A 119 -1.93 -9.62 -47.55
N THR A 120 -1.34 -8.43 -47.47
CA THR A 120 -1.76 -7.28 -48.28
C THR A 120 -1.09 -7.22 -49.66
N GLU A 121 -0.32 -8.25 -50.04
CA GLU A 121 0.40 -8.37 -51.33
C GLU A 121 1.19 -7.10 -51.71
N ASN A 122 1.70 -6.37 -50.72
CA ASN A 122 2.44 -5.15 -50.98
C ASN A 122 3.91 -5.48 -51.29
N GLU A 123 4.19 -5.76 -52.56
CA GLU A 123 5.50 -6.21 -53.06
C GLU A 123 6.66 -5.25 -52.72
N ASN A 124 6.37 -3.95 -52.52
CA ASN A 124 7.39 -2.92 -52.27
C ASN A 124 8.11 -3.05 -50.92
N HIS A 125 7.58 -3.83 -49.96
CA HIS A 125 8.18 -3.99 -48.63
C HIS A 125 8.68 -5.42 -48.34
N LEU A 126 8.56 -6.34 -49.30
CA LEU A 126 8.89 -7.76 -49.09
C LEU A 126 10.38 -8.00 -48.85
N GLY A 127 11.27 -7.13 -49.33
CA GLY A 127 12.73 -7.30 -49.20
C GLY A 127 13.27 -7.12 -47.77
N LEU A 128 12.59 -6.34 -46.92
CA LEU A 128 13.03 -6.09 -45.55
C LEU A 128 12.75 -7.30 -44.63
N VAL A 129 11.67 -8.03 -44.90
CA VAL A 129 11.19 -9.22 -44.16
C VAL A 129 12.25 -10.31 -44.01
N PRO A 130 12.84 -10.85 -45.09
CA PRO A 130 13.83 -11.90 -45.01
C PRO A 130 15.13 -11.42 -44.35
N ILE A 131 15.53 -10.16 -44.57
CA ILE A 131 16.74 -9.58 -43.97
C ILE A 131 16.65 -9.57 -42.44
N MET A 132 15.54 -9.09 -41.90
CA MET A 132 15.32 -9.03 -40.46
C MET A 132 15.14 -10.44 -39.87
N ALA A 133 14.46 -11.34 -40.56
CA ALA A 133 14.28 -12.72 -40.11
C ALA A 133 15.63 -13.47 -40.02
N GLU A 134 16.48 -13.33 -41.04
CA GLU A 134 17.82 -13.90 -41.04
C GLU A 134 18.67 -13.32 -39.90
N TYR A 135 18.61 -11.99 -39.73
CA TYR A 135 19.34 -11.30 -38.69
C TYR A 135 18.95 -11.76 -37.28
N LEU A 136 17.64 -11.75 -36.99
CA LEU A 136 17.09 -12.13 -35.69
C LEU A 136 17.31 -13.63 -35.42
N GLY A 137 17.27 -14.46 -36.47
CA GLY A 137 17.66 -15.87 -36.39
C GLY A 137 19.10 -16.06 -35.95
N ARG A 138 20.05 -15.33 -36.57
CA ARG A 138 21.48 -15.37 -36.19
C ARG A 138 21.70 -14.90 -34.75
N MET A 139 20.98 -13.86 -34.32
CA MET A 139 21.11 -13.27 -32.98
C MET A 139 20.35 -14.02 -31.87
N SER A 140 19.50 -14.98 -32.22
CA SER A 140 18.63 -15.71 -31.28
C SER A 140 19.38 -16.36 -30.11
N VAL A 141 20.58 -16.90 -30.36
CA VAL A 141 21.42 -17.54 -29.34
C VAL A 141 21.89 -16.52 -28.29
N SER A 142 22.35 -15.34 -28.72
CA SER A 142 22.76 -14.27 -27.82
C SER A 142 21.58 -13.74 -26.99
N LEU A 143 20.43 -13.52 -27.64
CA LEU A 143 19.21 -13.05 -26.99
C LEU A 143 18.62 -14.10 -26.02
N GLY A 144 18.83 -15.39 -26.30
CA GLY A 144 18.43 -16.50 -25.43
C GLY A 144 19.11 -16.43 -24.06
N PHE A 145 20.40 -16.07 -24.00
CA PHE A 145 21.11 -15.89 -22.72
C PHE A 145 20.54 -14.72 -21.91
N VAL A 146 20.19 -13.60 -22.55
CA VAL A 146 19.52 -12.47 -21.89
C VAL A 146 18.16 -12.88 -21.33
N TYR A 147 17.40 -13.66 -22.11
CA TYR A 147 16.10 -14.17 -21.68
C TYR A 147 16.22 -15.07 -20.44
N VAL A 148 17.18 -15.99 -20.42
CA VAL A 148 17.44 -16.84 -19.25
C VAL A 148 17.87 -15.98 -18.05
N GLY A 149 18.70 -14.96 -18.25
CA GLY A 149 19.05 -13.99 -17.21
C GLY A 149 17.83 -13.28 -16.62
N ASN A 150 16.87 -12.89 -17.45
CA ASN A 150 15.61 -12.29 -16.98
C ASN A 150 14.81 -13.20 -16.06
N LEU A 151 14.79 -14.52 -16.30
CA LEU A 151 14.10 -15.46 -15.42
C LEU A 151 14.68 -15.44 -13.99
N PHE A 152 16.01 -15.35 -13.87
CA PHE A 152 16.67 -15.19 -12.57
C PHE A 152 16.33 -13.85 -11.91
N LEU A 153 16.25 -12.76 -12.67
CA LEU A 153 15.84 -11.45 -12.15
C LEU A 153 14.37 -11.44 -11.70
N ILE A 154 13.48 -12.14 -12.41
CA ILE A 154 12.08 -12.32 -12.02
C ILE A 154 12.01 -13.11 -10.71
N LYS A 155 12.76 -14.21 -10.60
CA LYS A 155 12.86 -15.00 -9.36
C LYS A 155 13.34 -14.13 -8.19
N ASN A 156 14.33 -13.29 -8.42
CA ASN A 156 14.79 -12.31 -7.42
C ASN A 156 13.70 -11.33 -7.00
N CYS A 157 12.86 -10.86 -7.91
CA CYS A 157 11.73 -10.01 -7.54
C CYS A 157 10.74 -10.72 -6.61
N THR A 158 10.55 -12.03 -6.78
CA THR A 158 9.71 -12.85 -5.88
C THR A 158 10.38 -13.02 -4.53
N LEU A 159 11.65 -13.45 -4.49
CA LEU A 159 12.40 -13.64 -3.25
C LEU A 159 12.50 -12.36 -2.41
N ILE A 160 12.72 -11.20 -3.05
CA ILE A 160 12.76 -9.91 -2.36
C ILE A 160 11.38 -9.56 -1.77
N LYS A 161 10.28 -9.93 -2.44
CA LYS A 161 8.93 -9.70 -1.90
C LYS A 161 8.65 -10.59 -0.69
N GLU A 162 9.03 -11.87 -0.76
CA GLU A 162 8.88 -12.83 0.34
C GLU A 162 9.68 -12.36 1.56
N GLU A 163 10.96 -12.01 1.38
CA GLU A 163 11.80 -11.51 2.47
C GLU A 163 11.24 -10.23 3.12
N ARG A 164 10.63 -9.34 2.33
CA ARG A 164 9.96 -8.13 2.84
C ARG A 164 8.63 -8.40 3.53
N ALA A 165 7.94 -9.48 3.16
CA ALA A 165 6.71 -9.87 3.83
C ALA A 165 7.02 -10.43 5.23
N GLU A 166 8.12 -11.19 5.36
CA GLU A 166 8.58 -11.73 6.65
C GLU A 166 9.23 -10.65 7.51
N ASN A 167 10.11 -9.84 6.93
CA ASN A 167 10.86 -8.80 7.62
C ASN A 167 10.72 -7.47 6.87
N PRO A 168 9.63 -6.71 7.13
CA PRO A 168 9.43 -5.43 6.50
C PRO A 168 10.59 -4.48 6.86
N PRO A 169 11.06 -3.66 5.91
CA PRO A 169 12.03 -2.62 6.18
C PRO A 169 11.59 -1.69 7.32
N LYS A 170 12.54 -1.23 8.14
CA LYS A 170 12.28 -0.37 9.32
C LYS A 170 11.39 0.82 9.01
N TYR A 171 11.62 1.50 7.89
CA TYR A 171 10.83 2.66 7.48
C TYR A 171 9.33 2.34 7.27
N ILE A 172 8.98 1.12 6.82
CA ILE A 172 7.58 0.69 6.67
C ILE A 172 6.95 0.51 8.05
N VAL A 173 7.69 -0.09 8.97
CA VAL A 173 7.24 -0.30 10.36
C VAL A 173 7.00 1.05 11.03
N GLU A 174 7.96 1.98 10.93
CA GLU A 174 7.84 3.34 11.50
C GLU A 174 6.70 4.15 10.87
N ARG A 175 6.48 4.03 9.56
CA ARG A 175 5.34 4.66 8.90
C ARG A 175 4.00 4.09 9.37
N ASN A 176 3.89 2.77 9.47
CA ASN A 176 2.67 2.12 9.94
C ASN A 176 2.39 2.46 11.41
N GLN A 177 3.43 2.59 12.24
CA GLN A 177 3.31 3.03 13.62
C GLN A 177 2.78 4.47 13.71
N ARG A 178 3.35 5.40 12.92
CA ARG A 178 2.86 6.79 12.86
C ARG A 178 1.38 6.88 12.46
N ILE A 179 0.99 6.14 11.42
CA ILE A 179 -0.42 6.09 10.99
C ILE A 179 -1.34 5.53 12.09
N ALA A 180 -0.89 4.48 12.79
CA ALA A 180 -1.66 3.89 13.88
C ALA A 180 -1.76 4.83 15.10
N GLU A 181 -0.73 5.64 15.35
CA GLU A 181 -0.72 6.66 16.41
C GLU A 181 -1.67 7.81 16.06
N GLU A 182 -1.59 8.34 14.85
CA GLU A 182 -2.52 9.37 14.34
C GLU A 182 -3.99 8.91 14.42
N GLN A 183 -4.28 7.65 14.05
CA GLN A 183 -5.63 7.10 14.17
C GLN A 183 -6.12 7.00 15.61
N ARG A 184 -5.23 6.64 16.54
CA ARG A 184 -5.58 6.60 17.97
C ARG A 184 -5.85 8.00 18.51
N GLU A 185 -5.01 8.97 18.17
CA GLU A 185 -5.22 10.37 18.56
C GLU A 185 -6.56 10.91 18.03
N GLU A 186 -6.90 10.64 16.77
CA GLU A 186 -8.21 11.03 16.21
C GLU A 186 -9.40 10.33 16.90
N GLU A 187 -9.27 9.05 17.25
CA GLU A 187 -10.30 8.30 17.97
C GLU A 187 -10.49 8.81 19.39
N GLU A 188 -9.40 9.13 20.09
CA GLU A 188 -9.40 9.74 21.42
C GLU A 188 -10.03 11.14 21.39
N GLU A 189 -9.71 11.96 20.38
CA GLU A 189 -10.30 13.29 20.21
C GLU A 189 -11.82 13.21 19.97
N LYS A 190 -12.26 12.32 19.06
CA LYS A 190 -13.69 12.09 18.79
C LYS A 190 -14.42 11.53 20.01
N ALA A 191 -13.77 10.66 20.80
CA ALA A 191 -14.33 10.14 22.03
C ALA A 191 -14.43 11.24 23.10
N HIS A 192 -13.43 12.12 23.20
CA HIS A 192 -13.45 13.26 24.10
C HIS A 192 -14.54 14.26 23.75
N GLU A 193 -14.73 14.59 22.47
CA GLU A 193 -15.79 15.47 21.99
C GLU A 193 -17.18 14.92 22.35
N LYS A 194 -17.44 13.64 22.06
CA LYS A 194 -18.70 12.98 22.46
C LYS A 194 -18.93 12.99 23.97
N TYR A 195 -17.87 12.80 24.75
CA TYR A 195 -17.95 12.88 26.21
C TYR A 195 -18.34 14.30 26.68
N LEU A 196 -17.77 15.34 26.07
CA LEU A 196 -18.10 16.74 26.38
C LEU A 196 -19.55 17.08 26.03
N GLU A 197 -20.05 16.62 24.88
CA GLU A 197 -21.45 16.78 24.48
C GLU A 197 -22.40 16.10 25.46
N ALA A 198 -22.14 14.83 25.78
CA ALA A 198 -22.93 14.05 26.74
C ALA A 198 -22.94 14.70 28.13
N LYS A 199 -21.80 15.25 28.56
CA LYS A 199 -21.70 16.00 29.81
C LYS A 199 -22.54 17.28 29.79
N ALA A 200 -22.47 18.06 28.71
CA ALA A 200 -23.26 19.29 28.57
C ALA A 200 -24.77 19.01 28.56
N GLU A 201 -25.21 17.94 27.87
CA GLU A 201 -26.61 17.52 27.87
C GLU A 201 -27.07 17.08 29.27
N SER A 202 -26.27 16.26 29.95
CA SER A 202 -26.50 15.86 31.35
C SER A 202 -26.68 17.08 32.27
N GLU A 203 -25.81 18.10 32.15
CA GLU A 203 -25.90 19.32 32.96
C GLU A 203 -27.17 20.13 32.68
N ASN A 204 -27.61 20.19 31.43
CA ASN A 204 -28.88 20.84 31.06
C ASN A 204 -30.10 20.09 31.64
N LEU A 205 -30.11 18.76 31.49
CA LEU A 205 -31.21 17.92 31.99
C LEU A 205 -31.30 17.93 33.51
N ILE A 206 -30.16 17.89 34.22
CA ILE A 206 -30.17 17.95 35.69
C ILE A 206 -30.62 19.31 36.20
N THR A 207 -30.35 20.39 35.46
CA THR A 207 -30.86 21.74 35.78
C THR A 207 -32.38 21.81 35.65
N LYS A 208 -32.96 21.17 34.63
CA LYS A 208 -34.42 21.11 34.42
C LYS A 208 -35.13 20.21 35.43
N CYS A 209 -34.53 19.08 35.77
CA CYS A 209 -35.06 18.09 36.69
C CYS A 209 -34.90 18.51 38.16
N GLY A 210 -33.74 19.03 38.51
CA GLY A 210 -33.29 19.25 39.88
C GLY A 210 -32.62 17.99 40.47
N ILE A 211 -31.50 18.20 41.16
CA ILE A 211 -30.63 17.14 41.68
C ILE A 211 -31.35 16.24 42.70
N LYS A 212 -32.03 16.85 43.69
CA LYS A 212 -32.78 16.12 44.72
C LYS A 212 -33.92 15.28 44.12
N PHE A 213 -34.59 15.82 43.11
CA PHE A 213 -35.67 15.11 42.42
C PHE A 213 -35.14 13.89 41.67
N PHE A 214 -34.06 14.06 40.90
CA PHE A 214 -33.44 12.99 40.13
C PHE A 214 -33.04 11.81 41.02
N ILE A 215 -32.32 12.10 42.11
CA ILE A 215 -31.84 11.07 43.04
C ILE A 215 -33.01 10.37 43.74
N LYS A 216 -33.99 11.12 44.22
CA LYS A 216 -35.14 10.57 44.96
C LYS A 216 -36.00 9.64 44.11
N TYR A 217 -36.22 9.98 42.84
CA TYR A 217 -37.11 9.21 41.95
C TYR A 217 -36.38 8.28 40.99
N TYR A 218 -35.05 8.18 41.07
CA TYR A 218 -34.22 7.39 40.14
C TYR A 218 -34.73 5.96 39.94
N TYR A 219 -34.94 5.20 41.03
CA TYR A 219 -35.37 3.80 40.93
C TYR A 219 -36.78 3.63 40.37
N GLN A 220 -37.68 4.59 40.62
CA GLN A 220 -39.01 4.58 40.01
C GLN A 220 -38.90 4.84 38.51
N LEU A 221 -38.14 5.85 38.11
CA LEU A 221 -37.94 6.22 36.70
C LEU A 221 -37.17 5.17 35.89
N LYS A 222 -36.28 4.41 36.55
CA LYS A 222 -35.56 3.30 35.93
C LYS A 222 -36.48 2.12 35.60
N ASN A 223 -37.43 1.82 36.49
CA ASN A 223 -38.21 0.59 36.45
C ASN A 223 -39.66 0.77 35.96
N LEU A 224 -40.17 2.00 35.92
CA LEU A 224 -41.56 2.30 35.57
C LEU A 224 -41.65 3.24 34.36
N PRO A 225 -42.71 3.13 33.54
CA PRO A 225 -43.02 4.15 32.55
C PRO A 225 -43.41 5.46 33.26
N LEU A 226 -43.23 6.59 32.57
CA LEU A 226 -43.47 7.94 33.12
C LEU A 226 -44.87 8.13 33.74
N ALA A 227 -45.90 7.47 33.18
CA ALA A 227 -47.28 7.57 33.66
C ALA A 227 -47.50 6.97 35.05
N ASP A 228 -46.65 6.02 35.46
CA ASP A 228 -46.81 5.25 36.70
C ASP A 228 -45.93 5.81 37.85
N VAL A 229 -45.09 6.82 37.56
CA VAL A 229 -44.22 7.43 38.57
C VAL A 229 -45.03 8.35 39.48
N THR A 230 -45.04 8.05 40.78
CA THR A 230 -45.81 8.82 41.76
C THR A 230 -44.96 9.91 42.40
N VAL A 231 -45.24 11.18 42.06
CA VAL A 231 -44.54 12.36 42.61
C VAL A 231 -45.34 12.98 43.75
N ILE A 232 -44.79 12.86 44.96
CA ILE A 232 -45.44 13.26 46.23
C ILE A 232 -45.31 14.77 46.49
N GLU A 233 -44.32 15.45 45.92
CA GLU A 233 -44.12 16.89 46.12
C GLU A 233 -45.23 17.74 45.48
N ASP A 234 -45.46 18.90 46.10
CA ASP A 234 -46.43 19.91 45.67
C ASP A 234 -45.86 20.77 44.52
N TYR A 235 -45.64 20.13 43.38
CA TYR A 235 -45.34 20.80 42.11
C TYR A 235 -46.61 20.92 41.28
N THR A 236 -46.68 21.95 40.44
CA THR A 236 -47.73 22.04 39.42
C THR A 236 -47.62 20.86 38.43
N SER A 237 -48.72 20.47 37.80
CA SER A 237 -48.73 19.34 36.85
C SER A 237 -47.72 19.51 35.71
N GLU A 238 -47.55 20.75 35.23
CA GLU A 238 -46.58 21.08 34.19
C GLU A 238 -45.14 20.90 34.68
N GLU A 239 -44.83 21.35 35.90
CA GLU A 239 -43.50 21.22 36.47
C GLU A 239 -43.15 19.75 36.79
N LYS A 240 -44.12 18.96 37.26
CA LYS A 240 -43.96 17.50 37.43
C LYS A 240 -43.58 16.84 36.11
N TYR A 241 -44.34 17.12 35.05
CA TYR A 241 -44.09 16.55 33.73
C TYR A 241 -42.72 16.94 33.17
N ARG A 242 -42.31 18.22 33.31
CA ARG A 242 -41.00 18.70 32.88
C ARG A 242 -39.85 17.98 33.61
N ARG A 243 -39.95 17.86 34.94
CA ARG A 243 -38.91 17.21 35.76
C ARG A 243 -38.81 15.72 35.48
N LEU A 244 -39.95 15.03 35.40
CA LEU A 244 -40.02 13.61 35.08
C LEU A 244 -39.42 13.29 33.71
N ASN A 245 -39.78 14.06 32.67
CA ASN A 245 -39.21 13.86 31.34
C ASN A 245 -37.70 14.09 31.29
N ALA A 246 -37.21 15.16 31.94
CA ALA A 246 -35.77 15.42 31.99
C ALA A 246 -35.02 14.31 32.73
N ALA A 247 -35.57 13.83 33.86
CA ALA A 247 -34.99 12.74 34.64
C ALA A 247 -34.99 11.41 33.87
N LYS A 248 -36.09 11.11 33.17
CA LYS A 248 -36.23 9.90 32.38
C LYS A 248 -35.27 9.90 31.19
N LYS A 249 -35.13 11.05 30.53
CA LYS A 249 -34.19 11.24 29.42
C LYS A 249 -32.73 10.98 29.84
N ILE A 250 -32.31 11.42 31.04
CA ILE A 250 -30.97 11.08 31.58
C ILE A 250 -30.75 9.57 31.70
N ILE A 251 -31.79 8.81 32.04
CA ILE A 251 -31.71 7.35 32.20
C ILE A 251 -31.70 6.67 30.84
N ASP A 252 -32.64 7.04 29.97
CA ASP A 252 -32.85 6.40 28.68
C ASP A 252 -31.67 6.67 27.72
N ASP A 253 -31.05 7.85 27.80
CA ASP A 253 -29.85 8.22 27.01
C ASP A 253 -28.53 7.68 27.62
N GLY A 254 -28.60 6.91 28.71
CA GLY A 254 -27.40 6.33 29.35
C GLY A 254 -26.49 7.34 30.05
N LEU A 255 -26.95 8.58 30.25
CA LEU A 255 -26.16 9.67 30.85
C LEU A 255 -26.01 9.57 32.37
N THR A 256 -26.65 8.60 33.01
CA THR A 256 -26.77 8.48 34.47
C THR A 256 -25.41 8.47 35.18
N GLU A 257 -24.41 7.76 34.66
CA GLU A 257 -23.07 7.72 35.26
C GLU A 257 -22.38 9.09 35.25
N ILE A 258 -22.43 9.77 34.10
CA ILE A 258 -21.87 11.11 33.92
C ILE A 258 -22.59 12.11 34.85
N THR A 259 -23.92 12.03 34.91
CA THR A 259 -24.74 12.91 35.75
C THR A 259 -24.46 12.71 37.24
N LEU A 260 -24.43 11.47 37.74
CA LEU A 260 -24.16 11.20 39.16
C LEU A 260 -22.73 11.56 39.57
N THR A 261 -21.75 11.25 38.72
CA THR A 261 -20.35 11.67 38.93
C THR A 261 -20.23 13.19 38.99
N GLY A 262 -20.91 13.90 38.08
CA GLY A 262 -20.99 15.36 38.09
C GLY A 262 -21.64 15.91 39.36
N ILE A 263 -22.73 15.30 39.83
CA ILE A 263 -23.42 15.70 41.07
C ILE A 263 -22.49 15.56 42.27
N ILE A 264 -21.84 14.40 42.43
CA ILE A 264 -20.96 14.10 43.55
C ILE A 264 -19.77 15.07 43.57
N ASN A 265 -19.15 15.33 42.43
CA ASN A 265 -17.95 16.18 42.35
C ASN A 265 -18.29 17.66 42.53
N LYS A 266 -19.38 18.15 41.93
CA LYS A 266 -19.69 19.60 41.89
C LYS A 266 -20.52 20.08 43.08
N TYR A 267 -21.32 19.20 43.71
CA TYR A 267 -22.31 19.61 44.71
C TYR A 267 -22.14 18.95 46.08
N SER A 268 -21.07 18.20 46.31
CA SER A 268 -20.79 17.53 47.60
C SER A 268 -20.74 18.48 48.80
N GLY A 269 -20.37 19.75 48.61
CA GLY A 269 -20.37 20.77 49.68
C GLY A 269 -21.63 21.62 49.78
N ILE A 270 -22.59 21.46 48.86
CA ILE A 270 -23.79 22.32 48.73
C ILE A 270 -25.07 21.55 49.10
N ILE A 271 -25.09 20.25 48.83
CA ILE A 271 -26.24 19.39 49.01
C ILE A 271 -26.06 18.54 50.27
N ASP A 272 -27.18 18.22 50.91
CA ASP A 272 -27.26 17.31 52.05
C ASP A 272 -26.46 16.02 51.82
N GLU A 273 -25.65 15.65 52.81
CA GLU A 273 -24.79 14.47 52.82
C GLU A 273 -25.58 13.19 52.54
N PHE A 274 -26.83 13.12 53.02
CA PHE A 274 -27.73 12.00 52.75
C PHE A 274 -28.04 11.82 51.26
N VAL A 275 -28.19 12.92 50.52
CA VAL A 275 -28.48 12.90 49.07
C VAL A 275 -27.23 12.48 48.29
N ILE A 276 -26.04 12.90 48.73
CA ILE A 276 -24.77 12.48 48.14
C ILE A 276 -24.52 10.98 48.37
N GLU A 277 -24.85 10.45 49.55
CA GLU A 277 -24.72 9.03 49.83
C GLU A 277 -25.66 8.18 48.94
N GLN A 278 -26.89 8.65 48.70
CA GLN A 278 -27.79 8.00 47.75
C GLN A 278 -27.25 8.04 46.32
N ALA A 279 -26.69 9.18 45.88
CA ALA A 279 -26.08 9.28 44.56
C ALA A 279 -24.92 8.29 44.38
N LYS A 280 -24.08 8.11 45.40
CA LYS A 280 -23.00 7.11 45.41
C LYS A 280 -23.55 5.68 45.32
N LYS A 281 -24.56 5.33 46.12
CA LYS A 281 -25.21 4.00 46.08
C LYS A 281 -25.77 3.68 44.69
N ILE A 282 -26.38 4.67 44.03
CA ILE A 282 -26.87 4.51 42.67
C ILE A 282 -25.70 4.30 41.70
N LEU A 283 -24.65 5.12 41.78
CA LEU A 283 -23.47 5.02 40.93
C LEU A 283 -22.76 3.66 41.07
N ASP A 284 -22.59 3.18 42.30
CA ASP A 284 -21.98 1.88 42.58
C ASP A 284 -22.84 0.73 42.02
N SER A 285 -24.17 0.85 42.11
CA SER A 285 -25.09 -0.14 41.53
C SER A 285 -25.00 -0.21 40.00
N ILE A 286 -24.62 0.88 39.33
CA ILE A 286 -24.43 0.91 37.87
C ILE A 286 -23.08 0.30 37.51
N LYS A 287 -22.03 0.64 38.26
CA LYS A 287 -20.68 0.11 38.04
C LYS A 287 -20.57 -1.39 38.29
N GLY A 288 -21.26 -1.92 39.30
CA GLY A 288 -21.31 -3.35 39.59
C GLY A 288 -22.16 -4.19 38.62
N ILE A 289 -22.92 -3.55 37.72
CA ILE A 289 -23.64 -4.25 36.63
C ILE A 289 -22.75 -4.35 35.37
N ASN A 290 -21.75 -3.47 35.24
CA ASN A 290 -20.84 -3.40 34.09
C ASN A 290 -19.46 -4.05 34.34
N SER A 291 -19.28 -4.74 35.47
CA SER A 291 -18.08 -5.51 35.85
C SER A 291 -18.33 -7.01 35.71
#